data_AF-R6Z189-F1
#
_entry.id   AF-R6Z189-F1
#
_cell.length_a   1.000
_cell.length_b   1.000
_cell.length_c   1.000
_cell.angle_alpha   90.00
_cell.angle_beta   90.00
_cell.angle_gamma   90.00
#
_symmetry.space_group_name_H-M   'P 1'
#
loop_
_entity.id
_entity.type
_entity.pdbx_description
1 polymer ?
#
loop_
_entity_poly.entity_id
_entity_poly.type
_entity_poly.pdbx_seq_one_letter_code
_entity_poly.pdbx_strand_id
1 'polypeptide(L)'
;MTKERLKDLAEVSFSQGRYTFTHFLSLAEQDEFYTIEPELRYAGITVSGGCDGTERQMIRFGSPEEFGYEEAFPISCIHCRPMAAKFAEKCNHRDVLGAIMHLGIEREVIGDI
;
A
#
# COMPACT_ATOMS: atom_id res chain seq x y z
N MET A 1 -8.74 6.64 1.75
CA MET A 1 -7.74 7.29 2.63
C MET A 1 -8.07 8.77 2.75
N THR A 2 -7.96 9.36 3.94
CA THR A 2 -8.23 10.80 4.16
C THR A 2 -7.00 11.49 4.74
N LYS A 3 -6.93 12.82 4.62
CA LYS A 3 -5.88 13.64 5.26
C LYS A 3 -5.81 13.43 6.77
N GLU A 4 -6.96 13.35 7.43
CA GLU A 4 -7.04 13.10 8.87
C GLU A 4 -6.44 11.73 9.22
N ARG A 5 -6.78 10.69 8.45
CA ARG A 5 -6.22 9.35 8.67
C ARG A 5 -4.70 9.31 8.48
N LEU A 6 -4.16 10.06 7.51
CA LEU A 6 -2.72 10.18 7.29
C LEU A 6 -2.03 10.87 8.47
N LYS A 7 -2.62 11.94 9.00
CA LYS A 7 -2.14 12.62 10.22
C LYS A 7 -2.17 11.70 11.43
N ASP A 8 -3.23 10.91 11.61
CA ASP A 8 -3.32 9.94 12.70
C ASP A 8 -2.24 8.87 12.63
N LEU A 9 -1.95 8.35 11.42
CA LEU A 9 -0.88 7.36 11.23
C LEU A 9 0.50 7.94 11.53
N ALA A 10 0.78 9.14 11.04
CA ALA A 10 2.02 9.87 11.32
C ALA A 10 2.20 10.14 12.82
N GLU A 11 1.15 10.62 13.49
CA GLU A 11 1.17 10.90 14.93
C GLU A 11 1.35 9.62 15.75
N VAL A 12 0.66 8.53 15.40
CA VAL A 12 0.84 7.23 16.07
C VAL A 12 2.26 6.72 15.89
N SER A 13 2.82 6.85 14.69
CA SER A 13 4.19 6.43 14.40
C SER A 13 5.20 7.17 15.27
N PHE A 14 5.10 8.50 15.26
CA PHE A 14 6.00 9.39 15.98
C PHE A 14 5.87 9.24 17.51
N SER A 15 4.64 9.26 18.04
CA SER A 15 4.40 9.23 19.49
C SER A 15 4.68 7.87 20.13
N GLN A 16 4.51 6.76 19.38
CA GLN A 16 4.67 5.41 19.91
C GLN A 16 5.96 4.73 19.48
N GLY A 17 6.76 5.38 18.62
CA GLY A 17 8.03 4.85 18.13
C GLY A 17 7.88 3.54 17.36
N ARG A 18 6.82 3.41 16.55
CA ARG A 18 6.54 2.20 15.76
C ARG A 18 6.15 2.52 14.34
N TYR A 19 6.45 1.62 13.41
CA TYR A 19 6.03 1.80 12.03
C TYR A 19 4.52 1.73 11.90
N THR A 20 3.97 2.58 11.03
CA THR A 20 2.59 2.50 10.60
C THR A 20 2.50 2.55 9.09
N PHE A 21 1.43 1.99 8.54
CA PHE A 21 1.28 1.77 7.11
C PHE A 21 -0.12 2.20 6.67
N THR A 22 -0.21 2.77 5.49
CA THR A 22 -1.48 2.91 4.79
C THR A 22 -1.88 1.59 4.13
N HIS A 23 -3.10 1.52 3.62
CA HIS A 23 -3.42 0.62 2.52
C HIS A 23 -2.79 1.14 1.20
N PHE A 24 -2.97 0.42 0.09
CA PHE A 24 -2.57 0.94 -1.21
C PHE A 24 -3.42 2.15 -1.59
N LEU A 25 -2.75 3.25 -1.91
CA LEU A 25 -3.35 4.50 -2.32
C LEU A 25 -3.55 4.52 -3.84
N SER A 26 -4.74 4.93 -4.26
CA SER A 26 -4.99 5.34 -5.64
C SER A 26 -4.23 6.62 -6.00
N LEU A 27 -4.11 6.93 -7.28
CA LEU A 27 -3.43 8.16 -7.75
C LEU A 27 -4.03 9.43 -7.11
N ALA A 28 -5.37 9.50 -6.99
CA ALA A 28 -6.03 10.64 -6.36
C ALA A 28 -5.69 10.78 -4.88
N GLU A 29 -5.57 9.67 -4.15
CA GLU A 29 -5.17 9.68 -2.74
C GLU A 29 -3.68 10.00 -2.56
N GLN A 30 -2.83 9.58 -3.52
CA GLN A 30 -1.42 9.96 -3.55
C GLN A 30 -1.25 11.46 -3.79
N ASP A 31 -1.99 12.03 -4.76
CA ASP A 31 -2.02 13.48 -4.98
C ASP A 31 -2.43 14.22 -3.71
N GLU A 32 -3.48 13.73 -3.02
CA GLU A 32 -3.93 14.30 -1.76
C GLU A 32 -2.86 14.21 -0.66
N PHE A 33 -2.18 13.08 -0.55
CA PHE A 33 -1.05 12.90 0.36
C PHE A 33 0.08 13.90 0.08
N TYR A 34 0.50 14.07 -1.18
CA TYR A 34 1.58 15.00 -1.52
C TYR A 34 1.24 16.46 -1.18
N THR A 35 -0.04 16.82 -1.11
CA THR A 35 -0.43 18.16 -0.63
C THR A 35 -0.15 18.40 0.85
N ILE A 36 -0.09 17.34 1.67
CA ILE A 36 0.16 17.42 3.12
C ILE A 36 1.47 16.77 3.56
N GLU A 37 2.19 16.11 2.66
CA GLU A 37 3.49 15.45 2.91
C GLU A 37 4.47 16.34 3.69
N PRO A 38 4.65 17.64 3.37
CA PRO A 38 5.53 18.52 4.15
C PRO A 38 5.15 18.64 5.63
N GLU A 39 3.86 18.58 5.97
CA GLU A 39 3.36 18.62 7.36
C GLU A 39 3.67 17.34 8.12
N LEU A 40 3.87 16.21 7.42
CA LEU A 40 4.01 14.87 8.00
C LEU A 40 5.45 14.40 8.12
N ARG A 41 6.42 15.16 7.59
CA ARG A 41 7.85 14.76 7.51
C ARG A 41 8.47 14.39 8.86
N TYR A 42 7.95 14.95 9.95
CA TYR A 42 8.43 14.65 11.31
C TYR A 42 8.26 13.17 11.69
N ALA A 43 7.36 12.43 11.05
CA ALA A 43 7.10 11.03 11.38
C ALA A 43 7.97 10.04 10.59
N GLY A 44 8.87 10.53 9.71
CA GLY A 44 9.60 9.71 8.73
C GLY A 44 8.65 9.17 7.64
N ILE A 45 9.00 9.33 6.37
CA ILE A 45 8.10 8.94 5.27
C ILE A 45 8.86 8.08 4.27
N THR A 46 8.30 6.93 3.92
CA THR A 46 8.74 6.11 2.79
C THR A 46 7.52 5.71 1.95
N VAL A 47 7.66 5.72 0.63
CA VAL A 47 6.58 5.33 -0.31
C VAL A 47 7.06 4.16 -1.16
N SER A 48 6.26 3.10 -1.25
CA SER A 48 6.55 1.93 -2.07
C SER A 48 5.30 1.16 -2.47
N GLY A 49 5.24 0.70 -3.73
CA GLY A 49 4.24 -0.24 -4.21
C GLY A 49 4.74 -1.69 -4.28
N GLY A 50 5.94 -1.95 -3.74
CA GLY A 50 6.58 -3.28 -3.69
C GLY A 50 7.45 -3.64 -4.90
N CYS A 51 7.26 -2.97 -6.04
CA CYS A 51 8.09 -3.09 -7.24
C CYS A 51 8.26 -1.72 -7.91
N ASP A 52 9.32 -1.58 -8.71
CA ASP A 52 9.56 -0.39 -9.51
C ASP A 52 8.44 -0.17 -10.54
N GLY A 53 8.00 1.09 -10.67
CA GLY A 53 7.01 1.49 -11.68
C GLY A 53 5.56 1.13 -11.35
N THR A 54 5.26 0.74 -10.11
CA THR A 54 3.89 0.51 -9.65
C THR A 54 3.09 1.83 -9.57
N GLU A 55 1.82 1.82 -9.99
CA GLU A 55 0.92 2.96 -9.90
C GLU A 55 0.35 3.10 -8.48
N ARG A 56 -0.05 1.98 -7.87
CA ARG A 56 -0.56 1.97 -6.50
C ARG A 56 0.57 1.86 -5.48
N GLN A 57 0.63 2.83 -4.58
CA GLN A 57 1.69 2.96 -3.60
C GLN A 57 1.15 2.82 -2.17
N MET A 58 1.96 2.29 -1.27
CA MET A 58 1.74 2.31 0.18
C MET A 58 2.69 3.34 0.81
N ILE A 59 2.22 4.02 1.85
CA ILE A 59 3.04 4.93 2.67
C ILE A 59 3.37 4.22 3.97
N ARG A 60 4.65 4.23 4.34
CA ARG A 60 5.16 3.83 5.64
C ARG A 60 5.61 5.06 6.40
N PHE A 61 5.11 5.22 7.61
CA PHE A 61 5.65 6.18 8.57
C PHE A 61 6.61 5.49 9.53
N GLY A 62 7.70 6.17 9.87
CA GLY A 62 8.76 5.70 10.76
C GLY A 62 10.15 5.85 10.16
N SER A 63 11.16 5.98 11.02
CA SER A 63 12.58 6.09 10.65
C SER A 63 13.40 5.00 11.33
N PRO A 64 14.22 4.23 10.58
CA PRO A 64 15.14 3.28 11.18
C PRO A 64 16.14 3.93 12.14
N GLU A 65 16.56 5.16 11.84
CA GLU A 65 17.48 5.93 12.67
C GLU A 65 16.87 6.28 14.02
N GLU A 66 15.59 6.67 14.04
CA GLU A 66 14.87 7.04 15.27
C GLU A 66 14.45 5.81 16.09
N PHE A 67 13.99 4.76 15.42
CA PHE A 67 13.41 3.59 16.09
C PHE A 67 14.46 2.53 16.44
N GLY A 68 15.63 2.55 15.78
CA GLY A 68 16.70 1.58 15.98
C GLY A 68 16.42 0.20 15.36
N TYR A 69 15.37 0.07 14.56
CA TYR A 69 15.02 -1.12 13.79
C TYR A 69 14.32 -0.70 12.51
N GLU A 70 14.31 -1.56 11.49
CA GLU A 70 13.54 -1.34 10.26
C GLU A 70 12.45 -2.40 10.10
N GLU A 71 11.25 -1.96 9.71
CA GLU A 71 10.13 -2.83 9.35
C GLU A 71 9.85 -2.72 7.85
N ALA A 72 9.96 -3.84 7.13
CA ALA A 72 9.69 -3.89 5.70
C ALA A 72 8.21 -3.60 5.39
N PHE A 73 7.93 -3.13 4.18
CA PHE A 73 6.55 -3.01 3.71
C PHE A 73 5.86 -4.38 3.75
N PRO A 74 4.62 -4.48 4.26
CA PRO A 74 3.85 -5.72 4.29
C PRO A 74 3.24 -6.03 2.91
N ILE A 75 4.05 -6.00 1.86
CA ILE A 75 3.65 -6.21 0.46
C ILE A 75 4.21 -7.55 -0.02
N SER A 76 3.35 -8.37 -0.62
CA SER A 76 3.74 -9.64 -1.24
C SER A 76 3.16 -9.75 -2.64
N CYS A 77 3.99 -10.15 -3.61
CA CYS A 77 3.55 -10.45 -4.97
C CYS A 77 2.85 -11.82 -5.01
N ILE A 78 1.67 -11.88 -5.64
CA ILE A 78 0.91 -13.12 -5.80
C ILE A 78 0.83 -13.45 -7.29
N HIS A 79 1.31 -14.64 -7.65
CA HIS A 79 1.20 -15.14 -9.01
C HIS A 79 -0.16 -15.83 -9.22
N CYS A 80 -1.04 -15.19 -9.98
CA CYS A 80 -2.35 -15.73 -10.34
C CYS A 80 -2.26 -16.53 -11.64
N ARG A 81 -2.81 -17.76 -11.65
CA ARG A 81 -2.91 -18.60 -12.86
C ARG A 81 -4.21 -19.42 -12.86
N PRO A 82 -4.80 -19.67 -14.04
CA PRO A 82 -5.93 -20.59 -14.13
C PRO A 82 -5.52 -22.00 -13.73
N MET A 83 -6.39 -22.69 -12.97
CA MET A 83 -6.14 -24.08 -12.54
C MET A 83 -6.00 -25.04 -13.73
N ALA A 84 -6.80 -24.84 -14.78
CA ALA A 84 -6.81 -25.67 -15.98
C ALA A 84 -6.42 -24.85 -17.22
N ALA A 85 -5.15 -24.43 -17.28
CA ALA A 85 -4.63 -23.52 -18.31
C ALA A 85 -4.92 -23.95 -19.77
N LYS A 86 -5.08 -25.26 -20.04
CA LYS A 86 -5.41 -25.79 -21.37
C LYS A 86 -6.84 -25.47 -21.83
N PHE A 87 -7.75 -25.17 -20.90
CA PHE A 87 -9.16 -24.90 -21.15
C PHE A 87 -9.56 -23.49 -20.73
N ALA A 88 -8.61 -22.72 -20.19
CA ALA A 88 -8.85 -21.38 -19.72
C ALA A 88 -8.69 -20.39 -20.86
N GLU A 89 -9.64 -19.47 -20.99
CA GLU A 89 -9.44 -18.27 -21.76
C GLU A 89 -8.33 -17.41 -21.14
N LYS A 90 -7.79 -16.46 -21.91
CA LYS A 90 -6.76 -15.55 -21.43
C LYS A 90 -7.33 -14.72 -20.27
N CYS A 91 -6.87 -15.02 -19.06
CA CYS A 91 -7.27 -14.31 -17.85
C CYS A 91 -6.89 -12.84 -17.98
N ASN A 92 -7.89 -11.96 -17.87
CA ASN A 92 -7.69 -10.52 -17.93
C ASN A 92 -7.72 -9.91 -16.53
N HIS A 93 -7.34 -8.63 -16.42
CA HIS A 93 -7.30 -7.90 -15.15
C HIS A 93 -8.63 -7.97 -14.36
N ARG A 94 -9.79 -7.90 -15.04
CA ARG A 94 -11.11 -7.94 -14.39
C ARG A 94 -11.40 -9.31 -13.78
N ASP A 95 -10.99 -10.39 -14.45
CA ASP A 95 -11.22 -11.75 -13.97
C ASP A 95 -10.43 -11.99 -12.67
N VAL A 96 -9.16 -11.58 -12.64
CA VAL A 96 -8.30 -11.68 -11.46
C VAL A 96 -8.87 -10.84 -10.32
N LEU A 97 -9.21 -9.57 -10.60
CA LEU A 97 -9.76 -8.68 -9.58
C LEU A 97 -11.09 -9.22 -9.01
N GLY A 98 -11.99 -9.69 -9.88
CA GLY A 98 -13.26 -10.26 -9.47
C GLY A 98 -13.10 -11.50 -8.59
N ALA A 99 -12.17 -12.38 -8.94
CA ALA A 99 -11.85 -13.57 -8.14
C ALA A 99 -11.27 -13.21 -6.77
N ILE A 100 -10.35 -12.25 -6.71
CA ILE A 100 -9.75 -11.77 -5.45
C ILE A 100 -10.83 -11.15 -4.55
N MET A 101 -11.67 -10.27 -5.10
CA MET A 101 -12.75 -9.62 -4.35
C MET A 101 -13.81 -10.64 -3.87
N HIS A 102 -14.07 -11.71 -4.62
CA HIS A 102 -14.97 -12.78 -4.20
C HIS A 102 -14.46 -13.53 -2.95
N LEU A 103 -13.14 -13.54 -2.71
CA LEU A 103 -12.55 -14.10 -1.49
C LEU A 103 -12.70 -13.16 -0.27
N GLY A 104 -13.34 -12.01 -0.42
CA GLY A 104 -13.49 -11.00 0.62
C GLY A 104 -12.27 -10.09 0.79
N ILE A 105 -11.34 -10.11 -0.16
CA ILE A 105 -10.17 -9.22 -0.16
C ILE A 105 -10.59 -7.86 -0.73
N GLU A 106 -10.39 -6.81 0.06
CA GLU A 106 -10.82 -5.45 -0.28
C GLU A 106 -9.91 -4.80 -1.33
N ARG A 107 -10.44 -3.88 -2.14
CA ARG A 107 -9.67 -3.26 -3.23
C ARG A 107 -8.47 -2.44 -2.73
N GLU A 108 -8.57 -1.87 -1.53
CA GLU A 108 -7.53 -1.03 -0.93
C GLU A 108 -6.31 -1.82 -0.46
N VAL A 109 -6.45 -3.12 -0.16
CA VAL A 109 -5.29 -3.98 0.17
C VAL A 109 -4.62 -4.58 -1.06
N ILE A 110 -5.10 -4.26 -2.27
CA ILE A 110 -4.56 -4.76 -3.55
C ILE A 110 -3.85 -3.63 -4.29
N GLY A 111 -2.59 -3.87 -4.62
CA GLY A 111 -1.77 -3.04 -5.50
C GLY A 111 -2.14 -3.22 -6.98
N ASP A 112 -1.12 -3.19 -7.83
CA ASP A 112 -1.24 -3.41 -9.27
C ASP A 112 -1.41 -4.92 -9.59
N ILE A 113 -2.09 -5.22 -10.71
CA ILE A 113 -2.41 -6.58 -11.19
C ILE A 113 -1.98 -6.72 -12.64
#